data_AF-A0A7J9ATQ7-F1
#
_entry.id   AF-A0A7J9ATQ7-F1
#
_cell.length_a   1.000
_cell.length_b   1.000
_cell.length_c   1.000
_cell.angle_alpha   90.00
_cell.angle_beta   90.00
_cell.angle_gamma   90.00
#
_symmetry.space_group_name_H-M   'P 1'
#
loop_
_entity.id
_entity.type
_entity.pdbx_description
1 polymer ?
#
loop_
_entity_poly.entity_id
_entity_poly.type
_entity_poly.pdbx_seq_one_letter_code
_entity_poly.pdbx_strand_id
1 'polypeptide(L)'
;KTVENKPEWKATVKNDCICTQSDLKLNCNGFQTVEEVESSVMSKSGGECLINNGGPVIYSSNLSFIYAWDTSFPFKPISSQVICS
;
A
#
# COMPACT_ATOMS: atom_id res chain seq x y z
N LYS A 1 -12.14 -12.53 -8.60
CA LYS A 1 -11.36 -12.57 -9.87
C LYS A 1 -10.06 -13.33 -9.59
N THR A 2 -9.47 -13.96 -10.59
CA THR A 2 -8.17 -14.63 -10.48
C THR A 2 -7.25 -14.13 -11.59
N VAL A 3 -5.97 -13.95 -11.28
CA VAL A 3 -4.91 -13.62 -12.25
C VAL A 3 -3.86 -14.71 -12.14
N GLU A 4 -3.53 -15.36 -13.25
CA GLU A 4 -2.62 -16.53 -13.29
C GLU A 4 -2.95 -17.61 -12.25
N ASN A 5 -4.23 -17.97 -12.11
CA ASN A 5 -4.75 -18.93 -11.12
C ASN A 5 -4.56 -18.54 -9.65
N LYS A 6 -4.15 -17.29 -9.35
CA LYS A 6 -4.07 -16.76 -7.98
C LYS A 6 -5.29 -15.89 -7.67
N PRO A 7 -5.83 -15.94 -6.44
CA PRO A 7 -6.91 -15.05 -6.04
C PRO A 7 -6.43 -13.60 -6.03
N GLU A 8 -7.33 -12.72 -6.44
CA GLU A 8 -7.11 -11.28 -6.43
C GLU A 8 -7.56 -10.69 -5.09
N TRP A 9 -6.74 -9.79 -4.54
CA TRP A 9 -6.92 -9.14 -3.26
C TRP A 9 -6.92 -7.62 -3.44
N LYS A 10 -7.81 -6.94 -2.70
CA LYS A 10 -7.83 -5.48 -2.61
C LYS A 10 -7.25 -5.06 -1.26
N ALA A 11 -6.05 -4.48 -1.26
CA ALA A 11 -5.51 -3.79 -0.10
C ALA A 11 -6.03 -2.36 -0.05
N THR A 12 -6.41 -1.87 1.12
CA THR A 12 -6.83 -0.48 1.32
C THR A 12 -6.05 0.13 2.46
N VAL A 13 -5.34 1.23 2.15
CA VAL A 13 -4.71 2.12 3.10
C VAL A 13 -5.73 3.19 3.46
N LYS A 14 -6.10 3.25 4.74
CA LYS A 14 -7.00 4.26 5.30
C LYS A 14 -6.22 5.11 6.27
N ASN A 15 -6.27 6.43 6.10
CA ASN A 15 -5.73 7.35 7.11
C ASN A 15 -6.84 7.79 8.07
N ASP A 16 -6.84 7.16 9.26
CA ASP A 16 -7.73 7.51 10.37
C ASP A 16 -7.16 8.60 11.30
N CYS A 17 -5.94 9.08 11.02
CA CYS A 17 -5.39 10.25 11.70
C CYS A 17 -5.98 11.52 11.10
N ILE A 18 -6.37 12.48 11.96
CA ILE A 18 -6.84 13.80 11.52
C ILE A 18 -5.79 14.57 10.70
N CYS A 19 -4.52 14.23 10.90
CA CYS A 19 -3.41 14.81 10.17
C CYS A 19 -3.12 14.05 8.88
N THR A 20 -2.66 14.79 7.86
CA THR A 20 -2.17 14.19 6.62
C THR A 20 -0.91 13.38 6.89
N GLN A 21 -0.82 12.19 6.31
CA GLN A 21 0.38 11.37 6.31
C GLN A 21 1.08 11.51 4.96
N SER A 22 2.39 11.69 4.90
CA SER A 22 3.19 11.60 3.66
C SER A 22 4.36 10.65 3.86
N ASP A 23 5.09 10.32 2.78
CA ASP A 23 6.18 9.35 2.81
C ASP A 23 5.82 8.05 3.56
N LEU A 24 4.57 7.60 3.40
CA LEU A 24 4.05 6.43 4.08
C LEU A 24 4.72 5.18 3.50
N LYS A 25 5.45 4.48 4.37
CA LYS A 25 6.14 3.23 4.07
C LYS A 25 5.46 2.07 4.75
N LEU A 26 5.22 1.00 4.00
CA LEU A 26 4.74 -0.29 4.52
C LEU A 26 5.84 -1.34 4.44
N ASN A 27 5.81 -2.31 5.35
CA ASN A 27 6.65 -3.50 5.30
C ASN A 27 6.14 -4.42 4.19
N CYS A 28 7.02 -4.71 3.24
CA CYS A 28 6.79 -5.54 2.07
C CYS A 28 7.81 -6.66 1.92
N ASN A 29 8.52 -7.01 3.00
CA ASN A 29 9.36 -8.19 3.04
C ASN A 29 8.51 -9.43 2.80
N GLY A 30 8.87 -10.22 1.78
CA GLY A 30 8.09 -11.39 1.37
C GLY A 30 6.82 -11.08 0.57
N PHE A 31 6.50 -9.80 0.29
CA PHE A 31 5.39 -9.47 -0.60
C PHE A 31 5.72 -9.89 -2.04
N GLN A 32 4.81 -10.65 -2.64
CA GLN A 32 4.87 -11.11 -4.01
C GLN A 32 3.48 -10.98 -4.64
N THR A 33 3.44 -10.75 -5.94
CA THR A 33 2.22 -10.67 -6.73
C THR A 33 2.52 -11.11 -8.16
N VAL A 34 1.54 -11.75 -8.80
CA VAL A 34 1.58 -12.05 -10.26
C VAL A 34 0.87 -10.98 -11.08
N GLU A 35 0.07 -10.14 -10.43
CA GLU A 35 -0.55 -8.97 -11.05
C GLU A 35 0.31 -7.74 -10.78
N GLU A 36 0.60 -6.98 -11.84
CA GLU A 36 1.34 -5.73 -11.72
C GLU A 36 0.55 -4.73 -10.88
N VAL A 37 1.21 -4.13 -9.88
CA VAL A 37 0.63 -3.07 -9.07
C VAL A 37 1.06 -1.74 -9.67
N GLU A 38 0.09 -0.86 -9.94
CA GLU A 38 0.31 0.50 -10.39
C GLU A 38 1.32 1.22 -9.47
N SER A 39 2.50 1.52 -10.01
CA SER A 39 3.62 2.12 -9.25
C SER A 39 3.26 3.47 -8.61
N SER A 40 2.29 4.17 -9.20
CA SER A 40 1.76 5.43 -8.69
C SER A 40 1.01 5.28 -7.35
N VAL A 41 0.43 4.11 -7.10
CA VAL A 41 -0.31 3.81 -5.86
C VAL A 41 0.60 3.14 -4.84
N MET A 42 1.42 2.18 -5.29
CA MET A 42 2.38 1.50 -4.45
C MET A 42 3.60 1.09 -5.27
N SER A 43 4.77 1.54 -4.85
CA SER A 43 6.05 1.11 -5.41
C SER A 43 6.85 0.35 -4.35
N LYS A 44 7.43 -0.79 -4.73
CA LYS A 44 8.26 -1.62 -3.85
C LYS A 44 9.74 -1.35 -4.12
N SER A 45 10.50 -1.11 -3.06
CA SER A 45 11.97 -1.00 -3.10
C SER A 45 12.57 -1.87 -1.98
N GLY A 46 13.20 -2.98 -2.37
CA GLY A 46 13.69 -3.98 -1.42
C GLY A 46 12.55 -4.54 -0.54
N GLY A 47 12.67 -4.35 0.77
CA GLY A 47 11.69 -4.80 1.76
C GLY A 47 10.60 -3.78 2.10
N GLU A 48 10.64 -2.59 1.52
CA GLU A 48 9.70 -1.50 1.80
C GLU A 48 8.79 -1.24 0.60
N CYS A 49 7.56 -0.83 0.86
CA CYS A 49 6.68 -0.24 -0.15
C CYS A 49 6.38 1.20 0.19
N LEU A 50 6.57 2.10 -0.78
CA LEU A 50 6.18 3.49 -0.71
C LEU A 50 4.77 3.65 -1.27
N ILE A 51 3.88 4.28 -0.50
CA ILE A 51 2.49 4.52 -0.88
C ILE A 51 2.34 5.88 -1.53
N ASN A 52 1.51 5.94 -2.57
CA ASN A 52 1.15 7.18 -3.28
C ASN A 52 2.36 8.00 -3.76
N ASN A 53 3.44 7.33 -4.16
CA ASN A 53 4.73 7.96 -4.49
C ASN A 53 5.28 8.90 -3.40
N GLY A 54 4.99 8.62 -2.13
CA GLY A 54 5.35 9.47 -0.98
C GLY A 54 4.46 10.71 -0.82
N GLY A 55 3.48 10.90 -1.71
CA GLY A 55 2.50 11.96 -1.65
C GLY A 55 1.55 11.85 -0.46
N PRO A 56 0.68 12.87 -0.29
CA PRO A 56 -0.19 12.96 0.87
C PRO A 56 -1.28 11.88 0.84
N VAL A 57 -1.49 11.26 2.00
CA VAL A 57 -2.64 10.43 2.35
C VAL A 57 -3.44 11.24 3.37
N ILE A 58 -4.44 11.99 2.88
CA ILE A 58 -5.22 12.92 3.70
C ILE A 58 -6.19 12.18 4.63
N TYR A 59 -6.63 12.84 5.70
CA TYR A 59 -7.61 12.29 6.62
C TYR A 59 -8.85 11.78 5.87
N SER A 60 -9.33 10.59 6.27
CA SER A 60 -10.51 9.94 5.68
C SER A 60 -10.38 9.60 4.18
N SER A 61 -9.17 9.68 3.60
CA SER A 61 -8.92 9.14 2.27
C SER A 61 -8.64 7.64 2.31
N ASN A 62 -9.06 6.97 1.24
CA ASN A 62 -8.76 5.57 0.99
C ASN A 62 -7.91 5.49 -0.27
N LEU A 63 -6.72 4.90 -0.15
CA LEU A 63 -5.92 4.47 -1.28
C LEU A 63 -5.99 2.95 -1.36
N SER A 64 -6.50 2.44 -2.47
CA SER A 64 -6.57 1.00 -2.69
C SER A 64 -5.71 0.60 -3.87
N PHE A 65 -5.08 -0.56 -3.75
CA PHE A 65 -4.43 -1.24 -4.87
C PHE A 65 -4.83 -2.71 -4.87
N ILE A 66 -4.75 -3.30 -6.05
CA ILE A 66 -5.10 -4.69 -6.31
C ILE A 66 -3.80 -5.46 -6.51
N TYR A 67 -3.75 -6.69 -5.99
CA TYR A 67 -2.67 -7.63 -6.23
C TYR A 67 -3.22 -9.04 -6.30
N ALA A 68 -2.51 -9.95 -6.96
CA ALA A 68 -2.90 -11.35 -7.06
C ALA A 68 -1.82 -12.23 -6.44
N TRP A 69 -2.20 -12.98 -5.40
CA TRP A 69 -1.29 -13.87 -4.69
C TRP A 69 -2.04 -15.03 -4.03
N ASP A 70 -1.34 -16.11 -3.67
CA ASP A 70 -1.97 -17.31 -3.09
C ASP A 70 -2.70 -17.00 -1.76
N THR A 71 -2.16 -16.06 -0.98
CA THR A 71 -2.73 -15.59 0.28
C THR A 71 -2.79 -14.08 0.33
N SER A 72 -3.67 -13.53 1.17
CA SER A 72 -3.59 -12.12 1.52
C SER A 72 -2.26 -11.82 2.20
N PHE A 73 -1.71 -10.63 1.93
CA PHE A 73 -0.48 -10.17 2.52
C PHE A 73 -0.75 -9.16 3.64
N PRO A 74 -0.22 -9.37 4.86
CA PRO A 74 -0.48 -8.49 6.00
C PRO A 74 0.45 -7.28 5.99
N PHE A 75 0.19 -6.31 5.12
CA PHE A 75 0.95 -5.05 5.08
C PHE A 75 0.90 -4.34 6.45
N LYS A 76 2.06 -3.87 6.92
CA LYS A 76 2.19 -3.14 8.19
C LYS A 76 2.86 -1.80 7.95
N PRO A 77 2.34 -0.68 8.48
CA PRO A 77 3.05 0.59 8.47
C PRO A 77 4.41 0.47 9.17
N ILE A 78 5.45 1.03 8.55
CA ILE A 78 6.80 1.18 9.14
C ILE A 78 6.97 2.61 9.64
N SER A 79 6.68 3.58 8.77
CA SER A 79 6.88 4.99 9.05
C SER A 79 6.03 5.87 8.14
N SER A 80 5.77 7.09 8.58
CA SER A 80 5.20 8.17 7.80
C SER A 80 5.68 9.51 8.36
N GLN A 81 5.62 10.55 7.55
CA GLN A 81 5.70 11.94 8.01
C GLN A 81 4.30 12.42 8.35
N VAL A 82 4.13 12.95 9.56
CA VAL A 82 2.84 13.47 10.03
C VAL A 82 2.81 14.98 9.82
N ILE A 83 1.84 15.44 9.03
CA ILE A 83 1.65 16.87 8.73
C ILE A 83 0.34 17.32 9.40
N CYS A 84 0.46 17.98 10.55
CA CYS A 84 -0.64 18.57 11.31
C CYS A 84 -0.58 20.11 11.22
N SER A 85 -1.74 20.75 11.08
CA SER A 85 -1.91 22.21 11.09
C SER A 85 -2.73 22.68 12.27
#